data_AF-A0A523X003-F1
#
_entry.id   AF-A0A523X003-F1
#
_cell.length_a   1.000
_cell.length_b   1.000
_cell.length_c   1.000
_cell.angle_alpha   90.00
_cell.angle_beta   90.00
_cell.angle_gamma   90.00
#
_symmetry.space_group_name_H-M   'P 1'
#
loop_
_entity.id
_entity.type
_entity.pdbx_description
1 polymer ?
#
loop_
_entity_poly.entity_id
_entity_poly.type
_entity_poly.pdbx_seq_one_letter_code
_entity_poly.pdbx_strand_id
1 'polypeptide(L)'
;MTRVLELTEEQTAKVFPIVSRIEKEKSEIYKQIGKQVRELRLILREEEPDQDDLKNKINKIKELRNLIKKKDEELEARMEENLTLIQRAKYLMFAANFYRDLRDNLDRARIQRERQRQKIKK
;
A
#
# COMPACT_ATOMS: atom_id res chain seq x y z
N MET A 1 -10.38 10.26 -0.81
CA MET A 1 -10.83 9.74 -2.12
C MET A 1 -12.19 10.29 -2.51
N THR A 2 -13.30 9.95 -1.85
CA THR A 2 -14.67 10.37 -2.26
C THR A 2 -14.90 11.88 -2.35
N ARG A 3 -14.37 12.68 -1.40
CA ARG A 3 -14.47 14.16 -1.46
C ARG A 3 -13.61 14.81 -2.55
N VAL A 4 -12.53 14.14 -2.97
CA VAL A 4 -11.58 14.65 -3.99
C VAL A 4 -12.13 14.45 -5.39
N LEU A 5 -12.94 13.40 -5.58
CA LEU A 5 -13.50 13.02 -6.87
C LEU A 5 -14.91 13.58 -7.09
N GLU A 6 -15.52 14.21 -6.08
CA GLU A 6 -16.90 14.75 -6.17
C GLU A 6 -17.86 13.70 -6.77
N LEU A 7 -17.80 12.47 -6.24
CA LEU A 7 -18.65 11.38 -6.75
C LEU A 7 -20.11 11.66 -6.44
N THR A 8 -21.00 11.36 -7.39
CA THR A 8 -22.44 11.34 -7.11
C THR A 8 -22.78 10.19 -6.15
N GLU A 9 -23.98 10.21 -5.56
CA GLU A 9 -24.44 9.11 -4.71
C GLU A 9 -24.50 7.78 -5.48
N GLU A 10 -24.95 7.81 -6.74
CA GLU A 10 -25.00 6.65 -7.61
C GLU A 10 -23.59 6.10 -7.91
N GLN A 11 -22.64 6.97 -8.24
CA GLN A 11 -21.24 6.58 -8.44
C GLN A 11 -20.64 6.01 -7.15
N THR A 12 -20.92 6.64 -6.01
CA THR A 12 -20.42 6.19 -4.71
C THR A 12 -20.94 4.79 -4.37
N ALA A 13 -22.23 4.52 -4.60
CA ALA A 13 -22.83 3.21 -4.37
C ALA A 13 -22.20 2.10 -5.23
N LYS A 14 -21.76 2.42 -6.45
CA LYS A 14 -21.07 1.47 -7.35
C LYS A 14 -19.60 1.26 -6.97
N VAL A 15 -18.90 2.34 -6.61
CA VAL A 15 -17.45 2.35 -6.38
C VAL A 15 -17.06 1.82 -5.01
N PHE A 16 -17.80 2.19 -3.97
CA PHE A 16 -17.41 1.89 -2.59
C PHE A 16 -17.30 0.39 -2.28
N PRO A 17 -18.21 -0.49 -2.76
CA PRO A 17 -18.05 -1.94 -2.61
C PRO A 17 -16.78 -2.48 -3.28
N ILE A 18 -16.44 -1.95 -4.46
CA ILE A 18 -15.25 -2.37 -5.22
C ILE A 18 -13.97 -2.00 -4.46
N VAL A 19 -13.88 -0.74 -4.00
CA VAL A 19 -12.75 -0.24 -3.21
C VAL A 19 -12.60 -1.07 -1.93
N SER A 20 -13.71 -1.30 -1.21
CA SER A 20 -13.69 -2.04 0.05
C SER A 20 -13.21 -3.48 -0.13
N ARG A 21 -13.68 -4.16 -1.19
CA ARG A 21 -13.23 -5.51 -1.54
C ARG A 21 -11.74 -5.54 -1.84
N ILE A 22 -11.26 -4.66 -2.73
CA ILE A 22 -9.86 -4.64 -3.15
C ILE A 22 -8.94 -4.31 -1.97
N GLU A 23 -9.31 -3.34 -1.13
CA GLU A 23 -8.52 -3.02 0.06
C GLU A 23 -8.48 -4.16 1.08
N LYS A 24 -9.58 -4.91 1.24
CA LYS A 24 -9.58 -6.14 2.06
C LYS A 24 -8.62 -7.19 1.49
N GLU A 25 -8.66 -7.43 0.19
CA GLU A 25 -7.76 -8.38 -0.49
C GLU A 25 -6.29 -7.95 -0.36
N LYS A 26 -5.98 -6.67 -0.56
CA LYS A 26 -4.64 -6.10 -0.36
C LYS A 26 -4.17 -6.26 1.08
N SER A 27 -5.05 -6.04 2.06
CA SER A 27 -4.72 -6.23 3.48
C SER A 27 -4.25 -7.66 3.78
N GLU A 28 -4.93 -8.68 3.23
CA GLU A 28 -4.51 -10.07 3.39
C GLU A 28 -3.16 -10.36 2.72
N ILE A 29 -2.91 -9.81 1.53
CA ILE A 29 -1.62 -9.94 0.86
C ILE A 29 -0.51 -9.27 1.68
N TYR A 30 -0.75 -8.09 2.26
CA TYR A 30 0.22 -7.44 3.14
C TYR A 30 0.54 -8.25 4.40
N LYS A 31 -0.46 -8.92 4.99
CA LYS A 31 -0.21 -9.86 6.10
C LYS A 31 0.71 -11.00 5.68
N GLN A 32 0.51 -11.56 4.49
CA GLN A 32 1.38 -12.61 3.95
C GLN A 32 2.80 -12.10 3.70
N ILE A 33 2.97 -10.91 3.13
CA ILE A 33 4.28 -10.27 2.97
C ILE A 33 4.95 -10.11 4.35
N GLY A 34 4.21 -9.62 5.34
CA GLY A 34 4.70 -9.45 6.70
C GLY A 34 5.14 -10.76 7.36
N LYS A 35 4.52 -11.90 7.02
CA LYS A 35 4.96 -13.23 7.44
C LYS A 35 6.26 -13.64 6.73
N GLN A 36 6.32 -13.52 5.41
CA GLN A 36 7.51 -13.87 4.62
C GLN A 36 8.74 -13.04 5.02
N VAL A 37 8.57 -11.74 5.29
CA VAL A 37 9.66 -10.86 5.76
C VAL A 37 10.11 -11.23 7.18
N ARG A 38 9.20 -11.67 8.06
CA ARG A 38 9.56 -12.18 9.39
C ARG A 38 10.40 -13.45 9.27
N GLU A 39 9.98 -14.39 8.45
CA GLU A 39 10.71 -15.65 8.19
C GLU A 39 12.08 -15.37 7.57
N LEU A 40 12.16 -14.51 6.55
CA LEU A 40 13.43 -14.12 5.92
C LEU A 40 14.42 -13.50 6.94
N ARG A 41 13.92 -12.71 7.90
CA ARG A 41 14.77 -12.17 8.98
C ARG A 41 15.30 -13.24 9.94
N LEU A 42 14.61 -14.37 10.09
CA LEU A 42 15.09 -15.47 10.92
C LEU A 42 16.20 -16.23 10.18
N ILE A 43 15.98 -16.55 8.90
CA ILE A 43 16.98 -17.21 8.04
C ILE A 43 18.28 -16.40 8.00
N LEU A 44 18.19 -15.08 7.84
CA LEU A 44 19.36 -14.19 7.82
C LEU A 44 20.13 -14.09 9.16
N ARG A 45 19.62 -14.68 10.24
CA ARG A 45 20.33 -14.74 11.54
C ARG A 45 21.07 -16.06 11.73
N GLU A 46 20.86 -17.03 10.87
CA GLU A 46 21.59 -18.30 10.89
C GLU A 46 23.05 -18.05 10.49
N GLU A 47 23.96 -18.83 11.07
CA GLU A 47 25.40 -18.70 10.81
C GLU A 47 25.72 -19.09 9.36
N GLU A 48 25.04 -20.11 8.84
CA GLU A 48 25.09 -20.56 7.45
C GLU A 48 23.66 -20.70 6.89
N PRO A 49 23.06 -19.61 6.37
CA PRO A 49 21.70 -19.65 5.84
C PRO A 49 21.60 -20.50 4.56
N ASP A 50 20.55 -21.32 4.48
CA ASP A 50 20.23 -22.07 3.27
C ASP A 50 19.89 -21.12 2.10
N GLN A 51 20.66 -21.23 1.02
CA GLN A 51 20.56 -20.38 -0.17
C GLN A 51 19.27 -20.61 -0.96
N ASP A 52 18.77 -21.84 -1.02
CA ASP A 52 17.54 -22.18 -1.72
C ASP A 52 16.33 -21.64 -0.95
N ASP A 53 16.35 -21.74 0.38
CA ASP A 53 15.31 -21.14 1.23
C ASP A 53 15.30 -19.61 1.12
N LEU A 54 16.47 -18.96 1.13
CA LEU A 54 16.59 -17.52 0.88
C LEU A 54 15.97 -17.13 -0.47
N LYS A 55 16.35 -17.84 -1.54
CA LYS A 55 15.83 -17.60 -2.90
C LYS A 55 14.32 -17.76 -2.96
N ASN A 56 13.78 -18.81 -2.33
CA ASN A 56 12.35 -19.07 -2.26
C ASN A 56 11.59 -17.95 -1.54
N LYS A 57 12.09 -17.47 -0.38
CA LYS A 57 11.48 -16.34 0.34
C LYS A 57 11.52 -15.05 -0.47
N ILE A 58 12.65 -14.75 -1.10
CA ILE A 58 12.80 -13.56 -1.94
C ILE A 58 11.79 -13.58 -3.10
N ASN A 59 11.70 -14.71 -3.81
CA ASN A 59 10.75 -14.87 -4.91
C ASN A 59 9.31 -14.73 -4.42
N LYS A 60 8.97 -15.33 -3.28
CA LYS A 60 7.62 -15.23 -2.73
C LYS A 60 7.23 -13.80 -2.38
N ILE A 61 8.14 -13.04 -1.79
CA ILE A 61 7.92 -11.62 -1.47
C ILE A 61 7.71 -10.81 -2.76
N LYS A 62 8.50 -11.07 -3.81
CA LYS A 62 8.34 -10.41 -5.12
C LYS A 62 6.98 -10.72 -5.75
N GLU A 63 6.55 -11.98 -5.74
CA GLU A 63 5.23 -12.38 -6.22
C GLU A 63 4.10 -11.64 -5.50
N LEU A 64 4.13 -11.62 -4.17
CA LEU A 64 3.11 -10.95 -3.36
C LEU A 64 3.06 -9.44 -3.62
N ARG A 65 4.22 -8.79 -3.81
CA ARG A 65 4.28 -7.38 -4.21
C ARG A 65 3.69 -7.14 -5.59
N ASN A 66 3.94 -8.02 -6.54
CA ASN A 66 3.32 -7.95 -7.87
C ASN A 66 1.80 -8.15 -7.79
N LEU A 67 1.30 -8.99 -6.88
CA LEU A 67 -0.13 -9.14 -6.65
C LEU A 67 -0.78 -7.86 -6.12
N ILE A 68 -0.13 -7.13 -5.20
CA ILE A 68 -0.59 -5.80 -4.78
C ILE A 68 -0.69 -4.85 -5.98
N LYS A 69 0.35 -4.80 -6.82
CA LYS A 69 0.35 -3.94 -8.00
C LYS A 69 -0.82 -4.26 -8.94
N LYS A 70 -1.07 -5.55 -9.19
CA LYS A 70 -2.22 -5.99 -10.00
C LYS A 70 -3.56 -5.59 -9.39
N LYS A 71 -3.67 -5.56 -8.05
CA LYS A 71 -4.88 -5.10 -7.35
C LYS A 71 -5.09 -3.59 -7.47
N ASP A 72 -4.00 -2.81 -7.47
CA ASP A 72 -4.06 -1.38 -7.75
C ASP A 72 -4.48 -1.11 -9.21
N GLU A 73 -3.90 -1.84 -10.17
CA GLU A 73 -4.30 -1.78 -11.59
C GLU A 73 -5.77 -2.20 -11.80
N GLU A 74 -6.24 -3.25 -11.09
CA GLU A 74 -7.65 -3.66 -11.10
C GLU A 74 -8.56 -2.56 -10.56
N LEU A 75 -8.19 -1.90 -9.46
CA LEU A 75 -8.98 -0.82 -8.88
C LEU A 75 -9.07 0.36 -9.83
N GLU A 76 -7.96 0.75 -10.45
CA GLU A 76 -7.90 1.85 -11.40
C GLU A 76 -8.80 1.59 -12.61
N ALA A 77 -8.72 0.40 -13.22
CA ALA A 77 -9.59 0.04 -14.35
C ALA A 77 -11.08 0.12 -13.98
N ARG A 78 -11.47 -0.41 -12.81
CA ARG A 78 -12.85 -0.32 -12.31
C ARG A 78 -13.28 1.11 -12.01
N MET A 79 -12.33 1.94 -11.58
CA MET A 79 -12.60 3.34 -11.34
C MET A 79 -12.88 4.08 -12.63
N GLU A 80 -12.07 3.86 -13.66
CA GLU A 80 -12.30 4.47 -14.97
C GLU A 80 -13.69 4.17 -15.53
N GLU A 81 -14.19 2.94 -15.42
CA GLU A 81 -15.54 2.55 -15.86
C GLU A 81 -16.66 3.42 -15.24
N ASN A 82 -16.45 3.97 -14.04
CA ASN A 82 -17.47 4.69 -13.28
C ASN A 82 -17.24 6.21 -13.19
N LEU A 83 -16.08 6.70 -13.64
CA LEU A 83 -15.67 8.11 -13.53
C LEU A 83 -15.75 8.84 -14.86
N THR A 84 -16.20 10.09 -14.81
CA THR A 84 -16.07 11.03 -15.93
C THR A 84 -14.59 11.38 -16.19
N LEU A 85 -14.29 11.92 -17.38
CA LEU A 85 -12.92 12.29 -17.75
C LEU A 85 -12.25 13.26 -16.75
N ILE A 86 -13.01 14.25 -16.24
CA ILE A 86 -12.51 15.19 -15.23
C ILE A 86 -12.20 14.46 -13.91
N GLN A 87 -13.08 13.56 -13.49
CA GLN A 87 -12.87 12.79 -12.25
C GLN A 87 -11.69 11.82 -12.38
N ARG A 88 -11.46 11.23 -13.55
CA ARG A 88 -10.27 10.42 -13.83
C ARG A 88 -8.99 11.25 -13.71
N ALA A 89 -8.97 12.47 -14.24
CA ALA A 89 -7.81 13.37 -14.08
C ALA A 89 -7.56 13.73 -12.61
N LYS A 90 -8.62 14.05 -11.85
CA LYS A 90 -8.52 14.29 -10.39
C LYS A 90 -7.99 13.04 -9.65
N TYR A 91 -8.43 11.86 -10.05
CA TYR A 91 -7.96 10.59 -9.48
C TYR A 91 -6.47 10.35 -9.75
N LEU A 92 -6.01 10.54 -10.99
CA LEU A 92 -4.60 10.40 -11.36
C LEU A 92 -3.71 11.37 -10.57
N MET A 93 -4.13 12.64 -10.45
CA MET A 93 -3.41 13.63 -9.64
C MET A 93 -3.35 13.21 -8.16
N PHE A 94 -4.46 12.69 -7.63
CA PHE A 94 -4.48 12.17 -6.26
C PHE A 94 -3.53 10.98 -6.12
N ALA A 95 -3.61 9.97 -6.99
CA ALA A 95 -2.79 8.77 -6.92
C ALA A 95 -1.28 9.08 -7.03
N ALA A 96 -0.89 9.98 -7.95
CA ALA A 96 0.49 10.38 -8.14
C ALA A 96 1.07 11.16 -6.94
N ASN A 97 0.26 12.02 -6.31
CA ASN A 97 0.70 12.83 -5.17
C ASN A 97 0.56 12.10 -3.83
N PHE A 98 -0.37 11.16 -3.69
CA PHE A 98 -0.64 10.45 -2.44
C PHE A 98 0.59 9.74 -1.89
N TYR A 99 1.38 9.08 -2.73
CA TYR A 99 2.61 8.42 -2.29
C TYR A 99 3.72 9.40 -1.89
N ARG A 100 3.79 10.58 -2.52
CA ARG A 100 4.71 11.65 -2.14
C ARG A 100 4.32 12.23 -0.79
N ASP A 101 3.05 12.59 -0.64
CA ASP A 101 2.52 13.20 0.58
C ASP A 101 2.55 12.24 1.77
N LEU A 102 2.29 10.94 1.55
CA LEU A 102 2.39 9.91 2.60
C LEU A 102 3.83 9.78 3.10
N ARG A 103 4.81 9.80 2.20
CA ARG A 103 6.23 9.74 2.57
C ARG A 103 6.64 10.96 3.39
N ASP A 104 6.31 12.15 2.92
CA ASP A 104 6.64 13.41 3.58
C ASP A 104 6.00 13.50 4.98
N ASN A 105 4.77 13.01 5.13
CA ASN A 105 4.07 12.96 6.41
C ASN A 105 4.68 11.95 7.40
N LEU A 106 5.10 10.78 6.93
CA LEU A 106 5.80 9.78 7.76
C LEU A 106 7.15 10.29 8.25
N ASP A 107 7.90 10.98 7.38
CA ASP A 107 9.19 11.58 7.73
C ASP A 107 9.02 12.70 8.77
N ARG A 108 8.02 13.57 8.60
CA ARG A 108 7.67 14.60 9.62
C ARG A 108 7.27 13.97 10.96
N ALA A 109 6.44 12.93 10.95
CA ALA A 109 6.02 12.24 12.17
C ALA A 109 7.20 11.57 12.89
N ARG A 110 8.18 11.04 12.15
CA ARG A 110 9.42 10.47 12.70
C ARG A 110 10.28 11.54 13.38
N ILE A 111 10.52 12.67 12.70
CA ILE A 111 11.28 13.81 13.25
C ILE A 111 10.63 14.33 14.53
N GLN A 112 9.30 14.42 14.56
CA GLN A 112 8.56 14.89 15.74
C GLN A 112 8.70 13.95 16.94
N ARG A 113 8.67 12.62 16.72
CA ARG A 113 8.91 11.62 17.77
C ARG A 113 10.35 11.65 18.30
N GLU A 114 11.33 11.84 17.42
CA GLU A 114 12.74 11.96 17.83
C GLU A 114 12.97 13.22 18.69
N ARG A 115 12.37 14.36 18.32
CA ARG A 115 12.38 15.59 19.12
C ARG A 115 11.72 15.42 20.49
N GLN A 116 10.59 14.70 20.57
CA GLN A 116 9.94 14.40 21.85
C GLN A 116 10.81 13.51 22.75
N ARG A 117 11.48 12.50 22.20
CA ARG A 117 12.39 11.62 22.96
C ARG A 117 13.62 12.35 23.50
N GLN A 118 14.14 13.35 22.78
CA GLN A 118 15.26 14.17 23.24
C GLN A 118 14.86 15.13 24.37
N LYS A 119 13.62 15.61 24.40
CA LYS A 119 13.10 16.45 25.48
C LYS A 119 12.86 15.70 26.79
N ILE A 120 12.58 14.40 26.74
CA ILE A 120 12.36 13.55 27.93
C ILE A 120 13.69 13.09 28.56
N LYS A 121 14.81 13.18 27.82
CA LYS A 121 16.17 12.81 28.29
C LYS A 121 16.99 13.99 28.86
N LYS A 122 16.44 15.20 28.87
CA LYS A 122 17.00 16.39 29.54
C LYS A 122 16.19 16.67 30.78
#